data_AF-A0A402AXP6-F1
#
_entry.id   AF-A0A402AXP6-F1
#
_cell.length_a   1.000
_cell.length_b   1.000
_cell.length_c   1.000
_cell.angle_alpha   90.00
_cell.angle_beta   90.00
_cell.angle_gamma   90.00
#
_symmetry.space_group_name_H-M   'P 1'
#
loop_
_entity.id
_entity.type
_entity.pdbx_description
1 polymer ?
#
loop_
_entity_poly.entity_id
_entity_poly.type
_entity_poly.pdbx_seq_one_letter_code
_entity_poly.pdbx_strand_id
1 'polypeptide(L)'
;MAKNPNYGITPIFTIKQSVITGGVNSLAVYKGSKNQQAAWQFLKWATQTNPEISFAKFSDIPAEKNAFSQLSSYLQPPKFAPTMETAFQSFQPSLMTTKDQLATTLGDIITDMMAGKLTPAQAAAKMEQQGNSILASA
;
A
#
# COMPACT_ATOMS: atom_id res chain seq x y z
N MET A 1 -11.10 22.35 15.92
CA MET A 1 -11.00 20.88 15.71
C MET A 1 -11.88 20.19 16.75
N ALA A 2 -12.70 19.21 16.34
CA ALA A 2 -13.52 18.46 17.30
C ALA A 2 -12.61 17.72 18.28
N LYS A 3 -12.81 17.92 19.58
CA LYS A 3 -12.17 17.10 20.63
C LYS A 3 -12.85 15.72 20.58
N ASN A 4 -12.13 14.68 20.18
CA ASN A 4 -12.62 13.31 19.98
C ASN A 4 -13.71 13.16 18.90
N PRO A 5 -13.34 13.16 17.60
CA PRO A 5 -14.27 12.68 16.58
C PRO A 5 -14.71 11.24 16.93
N ASN A 6 -16.01 10.97 16.91
CA ASN A 6 -16.54 9.62 17.08
C ASN A 6 -16.43 8.86 15.76
N TYR A 7 -15.24 8.34 15.46
CA TYR A 7 -14.98 7.55 14.28
C TYR A 7 -14.72 6.09 14.63
N GLY A 8 -15.06 5.22 13.69
CA GLY A 8 -14.72 3.80 13.69
C GLY A 8 -14.07 3.43 12.36
N ILE A 9 -13.56 2.22 12.29
CA ILE A 9 -13.09 1.61 11.04
C ILE A 9 -13.85 0.32 10.80
N THR A 10 -13.97 -0.04 9.54
CA THR A 10 -14.60 -1.28 9.07
C THR A 10 -13.77 -1.81 7.91
N PRO A 11 -13.77 -3.13 7.65
CA PRO A 11 -13.37 -3.63 6.35
C PRO A 11 -14.15 -2.94 5.23
N ILE A 12 -13.55 -2.84 4.05
CA ILE A 12 -14.20 -2.24 2.87
C ILE A 12 -15.46 -3.03 2.55
N PHE A 13 -16.58 -2.33 2.35
CA PHE A 13 -17.83 -2.96 1.90
C PHE A 13 -17.66 -3.47 0.47
N THR A 14 -18.06 -4.71 0.22
CA THR A 14 -17.91 -5.31 -1.11
C THR A 14 -19.19 -5.95 -1.62
N ILE A 15 -19.34 -5.92 -2.94
CA ILE A 15 -20.37 -6.65 -3.69
C ILE A 15 -19.82 -8.01 -4.20
N LYS A 16 -18.49 -8.16 -4.26
CA LYS A 16 -17.72 -9.37 -4.63
C LYS A 16 -16.49 -9.51 -3.71
N GLN A 17 -15.48 -10.31 -4.08
CA GLN A 17 -14.20 -10.37 -3.35
C GLN A 17 -13.55 -8.97 -3.26
N SER A 18 -13.17 -8.50 -2.08
CA SER A 18 -12.32 -7.31 -1.93
C SER A 18 -10.93 -7.60 -2.48
N VAL A 19 -10.35 -6.60 -3.15
CA VAL A 19 -8.91 -6.51 -3.32
C VAL A 19 -8.50 -5.17 -2.72
N ILE A 20 -7.62 -5.23 -1.72
CA ILE A 20 -6.99 -4.03 -1.17
C ILE A 20 -5.65 -3.89 -1.87
N THR A 21 -5.56 -2.96 -2.81
CA THR A 21 -4.29 -2.62 -3.43
C THR A 21 -3.59 -1.54 -2.62
N GLY A 22 -2.30 -1.71 -2.35
CA GLY A 22 -1.51 -0.67 -1.69
C GLY A 22 -0.02 -0.83 -1.90
N GLY A 23 0.72 0.12 -1.34
CA GLY A 23 2.18 0.10 -1.29
C GLY A 23 2.67 -0.67 -0.07
N VAL A 24 3.84 -1.29 -0.20
CA VAL A 24 4.61 -1.81 0.93
C VAL A 24 5.82 -0.89 1.09
N ASN A 25 5.91 -0.23 2.24
CA ASN A 25 7.07 0.60 2.55
C ASN A 25 8.31 -0.29 2.61
N SER A 26 9.29 0.04 1.77
CA SER A 26 10.50 -0.75 1.59
C SER A 26 11.71 0.08 1.98
N LEU A 27 12.63 -0.53 2.72
CA LEU A 27 13.92 0.05 3.02
C LEU A 27 14.95 -0.52 2.04
N ALA A 28 15.76 0.34 1.43
CA ALA A 28 16.80 -0.07 0.48
C ALA A 28 18.13 0.64 0.77
N VAL A 29 19.25 -0.05 0.51
CA VAL A 29 20.57 0.59 0.55
C VAL A 29 20.82 1.28 -0.78
N TYR A 30 21.02 2.59 -0.75
CA TYR A 30 21.46 3.33 -1.93
C TYR A 30 22.80 2.80 -2.45
N LYS A 31 22.85 2.48 -3.75
CA LYS A 31 24.03 1.89 -4.41
C LYS A 31 25.30 2.72 -4.20
N GLY A 32 25.19 4.05 -4.16
CA GLY A 32 26.32 4.96 -3.94
C GLY A 32 26.65 5.26 -2.47
N SER A 33 26.06 4.54 -1.51
CA SER A 33 26.34 4.75 -0.09
C SER A 33 27.82 4.45 0.23
N LYS A 34 28.46 5.34 1.00
CA LYS A 34 29.80 5.11 1.56
C LYS A 34 29.78 4.21 2.80
N ASN A 35 28.60 3.87 3.31
CA ASN A 35 28.39 3.14 4.56
C ASN A 35 27.50 1.90 4.35
N GLN A 36 27.70 1.16 3.25
CA GLN A 36 26.81 0.06 2.86
C GLN A 36 26.66 -1.00 3.96
N GLN A 37 27.76 -1.36 4.64
CA GLN A 37 27.73 -2.34 5.72
C GLN A 37 26.88 -1.86 6.91
N ALA A 38 27.06 -0.62 7.34
CA ALA A 38 26.27 -0.04 8.44
C ALA A 38 24.79 0.08 8.05
N ALA A 39 24.50 0.51 6.82
CA ALA A 39 23.13 0.56 6.30
C ALA A 39 22.48 -0.84 6.25
N TRP A 40 23.25 -1.87 5.90
CA TRP A 40 22.77 -3.26 5.94
C TRP A 40 22.50 -3.74 7.38
N GLN A 41 23.35 -3.40 8.35
CA GLN A 41 23.07 -3.72 9.75
C GLN A 41 21.81 -3.00 10.25
N PHE A 42 21.62 -1.74 9.87
CA PHE A 42 20.42 -0.99 10.20
C PHE A 42 19.17 -1.65 9.61
N LEU A 43 19.17 -2.03 8.33
CA LEU A 43 18.06 -2.74 7.70
C LEU A 43 17.66 -3.98 8.48
N LYS A 44 18.63 -4.84 8.79
CA LYS A 44 18.38 -6.07 9.56
C LYS A 44 17.82 -5.80 10.94
N TRP A 45 18.24 -4.73 11.60
CA TRP A 45 17.71 -4.32 12.90
C TRP A 45 16.29 -3.77 12.74
N ALA A 46 16.07 -2.85 11.81
CA ALA A 46 14.80 -2.13 11.62
C ALA A 46 13.64 -3.08 11.27
N THR A 47 13.93 -4.20 10.60
CA THR A 47 12.93 -5.23 10.23
C THR A 47 12.80 -6.35 11.27
N GLN A 48 13.32 -6.17 12.49
CA GLN A 48 13.03 -7.08 13.60
C GLN A 48 11.69 -6.73 14.25
N THR A 49 11.09 -7.71 14.92
CA THR A 49 9.79 -7.59 15.59
C THR A 49 9.68 -6.35 16.48
N ASN A 50 10.63 -6.13 17.40
CA ASN A 50 10.53 -5.04 18.38
C ASN A 50 10.70 -3.63 17.76
N PRO A 51 11.66 -3.41 16.84
CA PRO A 51 11.74 -2.16 16.07
C PRO A 51 10.48 -1.89 15.24
N GLU A 52 9.93 -2.89 14.53
CA GLU A 52 8.69 -2.71 13.77
C GLU A 52 7.49 -2.41 14.68
N ILE A 53 7.34 -3.08 15.83
CA ILE A 53 6.32 -2.74 16.85
C ILE A 53 6.49 -1.30 17.32
N SER A 54 7.74 -0.86 17.53
CA SER A 54 8.01 0.50 18.01
C SER A 54 7.63 1.55 16.96
N PHE A 55 7.89 1.28 15.69
CA PHE A 55 7.48 2.13 14.57
C PHE A 55 5.95 2.16 14.40
N ALA A 56 5.29 1.01 14.49
CA ALA A 56 3.85 0.88 14.29
C ALA A 56 2.99 1.60 15.34
N LYS A 57 3.55 1.95 16.50
CA LYS A 57 2.86 2.75 17.53
C LYS A 57 2.53 4.17 17.07
N PHE A 58 3.26 4.71 16.09
CA PHE A 58 3.09 6.09 15.62
C PHE A 58 3.03 6.23 14.10
N SER A 59 3.15 5.14 13.35
CA SER A 59 3.21 5.15 11.88
C SER A 59 2.41 3.98 11.28
N ASP A 60 3.01 3.22 10.36
CA ASP A 60 2.33 2.20 9.57
C ASP A 60 2.20 0.86 10.29
N ILE A 61 1.31 0.00 9.79
CA ILE A 61 1.24 -1.40 10.24
C ILE A 61 2.52 -2.16 9.85
N PRO A 62 3.02 -3.07 10.70
CA PRO A 62 4.25 -3.79 10.43
C PRO A 62 4.08 -4.84 9.33
N ALA A 63 5.17 -5.12 8.61
CA ALA A 63 5.24 -6.19 7.63
C ALA A 63 5.78 -7.49 8.24
N GLU A 64 6.53 -7.40 9.34
CA GLU A 64 7.02 -8.56 10.08
C GLU A 64 5.87 -9.30 10.76
N LYS A 65 5.80 -10.62 10.53
CA LYS A 65 4.63 -11.44 10.89
C LYS A 65 4.36 -11.48 12.38
N ASN A 66 5.39 -11.55 13.21
CA ASN A 66 5.22 -11.61 14.66
C ASN A 66 4.81 -10.25 15.24
N ALA A 67 5.33 -9.15 14.68
CA ALA A 67 4.86 -7.82 15.02
C ALA A 67 3.38 -7.68 14.64
N PHE A 68 3.01 -8.08 13.42
CA PHE A 68 1.63 -7.99 12.91
C PHE A 68 0.63 -8.79 13.77
N SER A 69 0.96 -10.02 14.17
CA SER A 69 0.07 -10.84 15.00
C SER A 69 -0.17 -10.27 16.41
N GLN A 70 0.62 -9.28 16.82
CA GLN A 70 0.52 -8.58 18.11
C GLN A 70 -0.15 -7.21 17.99
N LEU A 71 -0.71 -6.83 16.83
CA LEU A 71 -1.28 -5.50 16.56
C LEU A 71 -2.19 -4.97 17.67
N SER A 72 -3.09 -5.82 18.19
CA SER A 72 -4.03 -5.44 19.27
C SER A 72 -3.35 -4.98 20.56
N SER A 73 -2.08 -5.34 20.80
CA SER A 73 -1.35 -4.98 22.02
C SER A 73 -0.72 -3.58 21.99
N TYR A 74 -0.50 -3.00 20.81
CA TYR A 74 0.20 -1.72 20.66
C TYR A 74 -0.48 -0.72 19.71
N LEU A 75 -1.42 -1.15 18.87
CA LEU A 75 -2.22 -0.25 18.05
C LEU A 75 -3.18 0.53 18.93
N GLN A 76 -3.29 1.84 18.68
CA GLN A 76 -4.19 2.72 19.40
C GLN A 76 -5.16 3.41 18.42
N PRO A 77 -6.49 3.18 18.55
CA PRO A 77 -7.16 2.34 19.55
C PRO A 77 -7.09 0.82 19.23
N PRO A 78 -7.01 -0.07 20.24
CA PRO A 78 -6.85 -1.52 20.05
C PRO A 78 -7.98 -2.18 19.24
N LYS A 79 -9.20 -1.63 19.35
CA LYS A 79 -10.40 -2.09 18.64
C LYS A 79 -10.27 -2.04 17.11
N PHE A 80 -9.23 -1.38 16.59
CA PHE A 80 -8.96 -1.29 15.15
C PHE A 80 -8.16 -2.49 14.62
N ALA A 81 -7.46 -3.25 15.47
CA ALA A 81 -6.62 -4.36 15.03
C ALA A 81 -7.39 -5.44 14.23
N PRO A 82 -8.59 -5.90 14.64
CA PRO A 82 -9.31 -6.93 13.88
C PRO A 82 -9.68 -6.51 12.45
N THR A 83 -9.98 -5.22 12.25
CA THR A 83 -10.28 -4.68 10.91
C THR A 83 -9.03 -4.70 10.04
N MET A 84 -7.88 -4.31 10.60
CA MET A 84 -6.60 -4.32 9.88
C MET A 84 -6.13 -5.74 9.53
N GLU A 85 -6.28 -6.68 10.47
CA GLU A 85 -6.01 -8.10 10.25
C GLU A 85 -6.88 -8.70 9.15
N THR A 86 -8.17 -8.35 9.12
CA THR A 86 -9.11 -8.78 8.07
C THR A 86 -8.72 -8.18 6.71
N ALA A 87 -8.40 -6.88 6.68
CA ALA A 87 -8.01 -6.18 5.46
C ALA A 87 -6.75 -6.81 4.81
N PHE A 88 -5.74 -7.12 5.63
CA PHE A 88 -4.46 -7.67 5.17
C PHE A 88 -4.60 -8.99 4.41
N GLN A 89 -5.59 -9.84 4.73
CA GLN A 89 -5.83 -11.10 4.02
C GLN A 89 -6.18 -10.90 2.53
N SER A 90 -6.75 -9.74 2.20
CA SER A 90 -7.09 -9.36 0.82
C SER A 90 -6.10 -8.38 0.19
N PHE A 91 -4.99 -8.10 0.89
CA PHE A 91 -3.97 -7.19 0.40
C PHE A 91 -3.25 -7.77 -0.81
N GLN A 92 -3.14 -6.98 -1.87
CA GLN A 92 -2.34 -7.28 -3.04
C GLN A 92 -1.34 -6.14 -3.25
N PRO A 93 -0.02 -6.42 -3.23
CA PRO A 93 0.97 -5.38 -3.47
C PRO A 93 0.83 -4.86 -4.90
N SER A 94 0.80 -3.54 -5.04
CA SER A 94 0.85 -2.92 -6.37
C SER A 94 2.24 -3.11 -6.96
N LEU A 95 2.33 -3.58 -8.20
CA LEU A 95 3.61 -3.64 -8.91
C LEU A 95 4.04 -2.21 -9.26
N MET A 96 5.15 -1.76 -8.70
CA MET A 96 5.76 -0.50 -9.12
C MET A 96 6.53 -0.73 -10.42
N THR A 97 6.26 0.09 -11.42
CA THR A 97 7.06 0.19 -12.64
C THR A 97 7.91 1.45 -12.58
N THR A 98 9.08 1.46 -13.22
CA THR A 98 9.87 2.69 -13.45
C THR A 98 9.25 3.59 -14.52
N LYS A 99 8.18 3.12 -15.17
CA LYS A 99 7.41 3.87 -16.17
C LYS A 99 6.35 4.71 -15.47
N ASP A 100 6.76 5.82 -14.87
CA ASP A 100 5.87 6.71 -14.10
C ASP A 100 4.61 7.14 -14.88
N GLN A 101 4.73 7.26 -16.21
CA GLN A 101 3.62 7.60 -17.10
C GLN A 101 2.46 6.61 -17.05
N LEU A 102 2.69 5.35 -16.65
CA LEU A 102 1.64 4.34 -16.58
C LEU A 102 0.55 4.75 -15.59
N ALA A 103 0.93 5.18 -14.39
CA ALA A 103 -0.02 5.55 -13.34
C ALA A 103 -0.86 6.76 -13.75
N THR A 104 -0.21 7.79 -14.31
CA THR A 104 -0.91 8.99 -14.82
C THR A 104 -1.88 8.64 -15.93
N THR A 105 -1.44 7.85 -16.93
CA THR A 105 -2.27 7.47 -18.07
C THR A 105 -3.51 6.69 -17.65
N LEU A 106 -3.35 5.70 -16.76
CA LEU A 106 -4.49 4.95 -16.22
C LEU A 106 -5.43 5.85 -15.42
N GLY A 107 -4.88 6.78 -14.62
CA GLY A 107 -5.65 7.77 -13.86
C GLY A 107 -6.50 8.70 -14.73
N ASP A 108 -5.93 9.19 -15.85
CA ASP A 108 -6.64 10.04 -16.80
C ASP A 108 -7.80 9.29 -17.48
N ILE A 109 -7.58 8.03 -17.87
CA ILE A 109 -8.63 7.19 -18.47
C ILE A 109 -9.76 6.92 -17.48
N ILE A 110 -9.44 6.62 -16.21
CA ILE A 110 -10.46 6.46 -15.15
C ILE A 110 -11.24 7.76 -14.97
N THR A 111 -10.54 8.91 -14.98
CA THR A 111 -11.17 10.23 -14.83
C THR A 111 -12.15 10.53 -15.96
N ASP A 112 -11.77 10.25 -17.21
CA ASP A 112 -12.65 10.41 -18.37
C ASP A 112 -13.85 9.45 -18.34
N MET A 113 -13.66 8.23 -17.84
CA MET A 113 -14.76 7.29 -17.61
C MET A 113 -15.73 7.81 -16.55
N MET A 114 -15.23 8.30 -15.41
CA MET A 114 -16.05 8.88 -14.35
C MET A 114 -16.77 10.16 -14.80
N ALA A 115 -16.16 10.93 -15.70
CA ALA A 115 -16.77 12.09 -16.32
C ALA A 115 -17.78 11.75 -17.44
N GLY A 116 -18.02 10.45 -17.72
CA GLY A 116 -18.95 9.99 -18.75
C GLY A 116 -18.47 10.16 -20.18
N LYS A 117 -17.20 10.52 -20.40
CA LYS A 117 -16.61 10.65 -21.75
C LYS A 117 -16.27 9.30 -22.36
N LEU A 118 -16.07 8.28 -21.53
CA LEU A 118 -15.82 6.90 -21.92
C LEU A 118 -16.81 5.97 -21.22
N THR A 119 -17.29 4.96 -21.94
CA THR A 119 -17.95 3.82 -21.28
C THR A 119 -16.92 2.94 -20.55
N PRO A 120 -17.33 2.13 -19.56
CA PRO A 120 -16.41 1.20 -18.90
C PRO A 120 -15.67 0.26 -19.86
N ALA A 121 -16.34 -0.21 -20.92
CA ALA A 121 -15.71 -1.06 -21.94
C ALA A 121 -14.65 -0.30 -22.75
N GLN A 122 -14.92 0.96 -23.12
CA GLN A 122 -13.95 1.80 -23.83
C GLN A 122 -12.75 2.16 -22.95
N ALA A 123 -13.01 2.45 -21.67
CA ALA A 123 -11.95 2.71 -20.70
C ALA A 123 -11.04 1.50 -20.54
N ALA A 124 -11.61 0.30 -20.36
CA ALA A 124 -10.85 -0.94 -20.25
C ALA A 124 -9.97 -1.20 -21.49
N ALA A 125 -10.54 -1.09 -22.69
CA ALA A 125 -9.78 -1.27 -23.93
C ALA A 125 -8.65 -0.23 -24.08
N LYS A 126 -8.89 1.03 -23.70
CA LYS A 126 -7.86 2.08 -23.72
C LYS A 126 -6.75 1.82 -22.71
N MET A 127 -7.10 1.38 -21.49
CA MET A 127 -6.11 1.02 -20.46
C MET A 127 -5.21 -0.11 -20.94
N GLU A 128 -5.76 -1.16 -21.54
CA GLU A 128 -4.99 -2.27 -22.09
C GLU A 128 -4.06 -1.80 -23.21
N GLN A 129 -4.60 -1.08 -24.20
CA GLN A 129 -3.82 -0.61 -25.35
C GLN A 129 -2.68 0.32 -24.92
N GLN A 130 -2.97 1.35 -24.13
CA GLN A 130 -1.98 2.36 -23.74
C GLN A 130 -1.02 1.81 -22.67
N GLY A 131 -1.52 1.02 -21.72
CA GLY A 131 -0.71 0.38 -20.70
C GLY A 131 0.32 -0.57 -21.30
N ASN A 132 -0.08 -1.43 -22.23
CA ASN A 132 0.84 -2.32 -22.94
C ASN A 132 1.88 -1.54 -23.74
N SER A 133 1.48 -0.44 -24.40
CA SER A 133 2.43 0.42 -25.13
C SER A 133 3.47 1.04 -24.21
N ILE A 134 3.08 1.51 -23.03
CA ILE A 134 4.00 2.10 -22.05
C ILE A 134 4.96 1.03 -21.49
N LEU A 135 4.42 -0.14 -21.13
CA LEU A 135 5.22 -1.24 -20.58
C LEU A 135 6.22 -1.83 -21.59
N ALA A 136 5.90 -1.81 -22.89
CA ALA A 136 6.79 -2.27 -23.95
C ALA A 136 7.87 -1.24 -24.33
N SER A 137 7.75 0.02 -23.91
CA SER A 137 8.73 1.06 -24.22
C SER A 137 10.03 0.86 -23.45
N ALA A 138 11.18 1.10 -24.11
CA ALA A 138 12.51 1.03 -23.51
C ALA A 138 12.69 2.05 -22.38
#